data_AF-A0A1H3QUX7-F1
#
_entry.id   AF-A0A1H3QUX7-F1
#
_cell.length_a   1.000
_cell.length_b   1.000
_cell.length_c   1.000
_cell.angle_alpha   90.00
_cell.angle_beta   90.00
_cell.angle_gamma   90.00
#
_symmetry.space_group_name_H-M   'P 1'
#
loop_
_entity.id
_entity.type
_entity.pdbx_description
1 polymer ?
#
loop_
_entity_poly.entity_id
_entity_poly.type
_entity_poly.pdbx_seq_one_letter_code
_entity_poly.pdbx_strand_id
1 'polypeptide(L)'
;MKKTWLYSMIGALLFTITFGLPTADASASKQDRLAVNLEASTSVGQYQIVDTDGKIYTYTDRQSYEAAEQHFKAKWAIAAKKVVGTLASDYATESYEHRGFGGWSYTTPVGYSTNFNNSKYNDEISSIKTARRSSGTKVCYHKNGGEPCKTFGPGLDISYVGNGWNDQISYVNVYR
;
A
#
# COMPACT_ATOMS: atom_id res chain seq x y z
N MET A 1 22.55 17.46 -88.56
CA MET A 1 23.40 18.30 -87.68
C MET A 1 22.47 19.35 -87.08
N LYS A 2 22.21 19.53 -85.78
CA LYS A 2 22.91 19.27 -84.52
C LYS A 2 21.90 18.76 -83.46
N LYS A 3 22.34 17.88 -82.56
CA LYS A 3 21.63 17.47 -81.33
C LYS A 3 21.84 18.53 -80.24
N THR A 4 20.82 18.79 -79.43
CA THR A 4 20.96 19.14 -78.00
C THR A 4 19.69 18.74 -77.26
N TRP A 5 19.87 17.94 -76.23
CA TRP A 5 18.85 17.53 -75.26
C TRP A 5 18.86 18.52 -74.10
N LEU A 6 17.69 18.85 -73.55
CA LEU A 6 17.58 19.37 -72.19
C LEU A 6 16.37 18.72 -71.50
N TYR A 7 16.68 17.87 -70.51
CA TYR A 7 15.80 17.48 -69.43
C TYR A 7 15.71 18.61 -68.41
N SER A 8 14.54 18.86 -67.83
CA SER A 8 14.41 19.35 -66.44
C SER A 8 12.93 19.21 -66.03
N MET A 9 12.59 18.09 -65.39
CA MET A 9 12.41 17.91 -63.94
C MET A 9 11.09 18.46 -63.40
N ILE A 10 10.16 17.51 -63.27
CA ILE A 10 9.00 17.50 -62.38
C ILE A 10 9.49 17.74 -60.95
N GLY A 11 9.12 18.86 -60.34
CA GLY A 11 9.25 19.07 -58.90
C GLY A 11 8.14 18.31 -58.17
N ALA A 12 8.42 17.08 -57.74
CA ALA A 12 7.55 16.37 -56.81
C ALA A 12 7.69 16.99 -55.42
N LEU A 13 6.64 17.66 -54.95
CA LEU A 13 6.51 18.07 -53.54
C LEU A 13 6.39 16.80 -52.68
N LEU A 14 7.45 16.45 -51.95
CA LEU A 14 7.42 15.45 -50.90
C LEU A 14 6.73 16.07 -49.66
N PHE A 15 5.46 15.74 -49.45
CA PHE A 15 4.80 15.93 -48.16
C PHE A 15 5.23 14.77 -47.24
N THR A 16 6.19 15.00 -46.35
CA THR A 16 6.46 14.09 -45.23
C THR A 16 5.35 14.27 -44.19
N ILE A 17 4.35 13.40 -44.21
CA ILE A 17 3.41 13.25 -43.10
C ILE A 17 4.14 12.47 -42.01
N THR A 18 4.70 13.18 -41.04
CA THR A 18 5.15 12.57 -39.79
C THR A 18 3.93 12.12 -39.02
N PHE A 19 3.67 10.80 -39.02
CA PHE A 19 2.78 10.19 -38.05
C PHE A 19 3.44 10.29 -36.67
N GLY A 20 3.12 11.36 -35.95
CA GLY A 20 3.34 11.42 -34.51
C GLY A 20 2.46 10.35 -33.88
N LEU A 21 3.03 9.17 -33.63
CA LEU A 21 2.45 8.23 -32.69
C LEU A 21 2.33 8.99 -31.36
N PRO A 22 1.13 9.11 -30.76
CA PRO A 22 1.07 9.54 -29.38
C PRO A 22 1.88 8.52 -28.60
N THR A 23 2.97 8.97 -27.98
CA THR A 23 3.54 8.25 -26.85
C THR A 23 2.45 8.28 -25.79
N ALA A 24 1.61 7.24 -25.78
CA ALA A 24 0.80 6.94 -24.63
C ALA A 24 1.81 6.80 -23.49
N ASP A 25 1.84 7.79 -22.60
CA ASP A 25 2.52 7.68 -21.32
C ASP A 25 2.05 6.37 -20.72
N ALA A 26 2.95 5.39 -20.68
CA ALA A 26 2.80 4.17 -19.92
C ALA A 26 2.95 4.53 -18.43
N SER A 27 2.01 5.34 -17.92
CA SER A 27 1.89 5.74 -16.52
C SER A 27 0.49 5.37 -15.99
N ALA A 28 -0.02 4.22 -16.42
CA ALA A 28 -1.34 3.72 -16.02
C ALA A 28 -1.29 2.50 -15.09
N SER A 29 -0.16 2.16 -14.45
CA SER A 29 -0.11 0.99 -13.55
C SER A 29 0.81 1.04 -12.33
N LYS A 30 1.34 2.20 -11.92
CA LYS A 30 1.78 2.34 -10.52
C LYS A 30 0.58 2.80 -9.71
N GLN A 31 -0.20 1.83 -9.25
CA GLN A 31 -1.30 2.08 -8.33
C GLN A 31 -0.67 2.51 -7.00
N ASP A 32 -0.53 3.83 -6.84
CA ASP A 32 0.08 4.45 -5.67
C ASP A 32 -0.73 4.10 -4.41
N ARG A 33 -0.03 3.84 -3.31
CA ARG A 33 -0.66 3.61 -2.01
C ARG A 33 -1.26 4.92 -1.51
N LEU A 34 -2.41 4.86 -0.84
CA LEU A 34 -3.00 6.07 -0.25
C LEU A 34 -2.21 6.45 1.01
N ALA A 35 -1.67 7.67 1.04
CA ALA A 35 -1.05 8.20 2.25
C ALA A 35 -2.12 8.50 3.31
N VAL A 36 -1.98 7.92 4.50
CA VAL A 36 -2.87 8.14 5.64
C VAL A 36 -2.08 8.74 6.80
N ASN A 37 -2.54 9.89 7.29
CA ASN A 37 -1.94 10.60 8.40
C ASN A 37 -2.77 10.36 9.68
N LEU A 38 -2.17 9.73 10.69
CA LEU A 38 -2.80 9.44 11.98
C LEU A 38 -2.20 10.24 13.15
N GLU A 39 -1.54 11.36 12.89
CA GLU A 39 -0.87 12.22 13.88
C GLU A 39 -1.79 12.63 15.05
N ALA A 40 -3.05 12.95 14.77
CA ALA A 40 -4.02 13.33 15.79
C ALA A 40 -4.61 12.14 16.57
N SER A 41 -4.34 10.89 16.17
CA SER A 41 -4.89 9.70 16.83
C SER A 41 -4.12 9.38 18.12
N THR A 42 -4.68 9.80 19.25
CA THR A 42 -4.13 9.56 20.60
C THR A 42 -4.70 8.32 21.29
N SER A 43 -5.61 7.59 20.66
CA SER A 43 -6.28 6.42 21.24
C SER A 43 -5.30 5.30 21.59
N VAL A 44 -4.88 5.25 22.86
CA VAL A 44 -4.20 4.13 23.53
C VAL A 44 -5.29 3.21 24.08
N GLY A 45 -5.15 1.89 23.94
CA GLY A 45 -6.07 0.94 24.59
C GLY A 45 -7.45 0.80 23.93
N GLN A 46 -7.63 1.27 22.69
CA GLN A 46 -8.88 1.10 21.92
C GLN A 46 -8.66 0.26 20.66
N TYR A 47 -9.67 -0.50 20.27
CA TYR A 47 -9.67 -1.23 19.00
C TYR A 47 -9.97 -0.29 17.84
N GLN A 48 -9.24 -0.39 16.74
CA GLN A 48 -9.40 0.53 15.60
C GLN A 48 -9.38 -0.18 14.25
N ILE A 49 -10.15 0.32 13.29
CA ILE A 49 -10.05 -0.06 11.88
C ILE A 49 -9.81 1.21 11.06
N VAL A 50 -8.79 1.20 10.21
CA VAL A 50 -8.51 2.26 9.23
C VAL A 50 -8.84 1.70 7.85
N ASP A 51 -9.84 2.26 7.18
CA ASP A 51 -10.30 1.79 5.88
C ASP A 51 -9.43 2.31 4.72
N THR A 52 -9.64 1.78 3.52
CA THR A 52 -8.85 2.12 2.32
C THR A 52 -9.00 3.57 1.87
N ASP A 53 -9.98 4.30 2.40
CA ASP A 53 -10.18 5.74 2.22
C ASP A 53 -9.54 6.58 3.35
N GLY A 54 -8.85 5.94 4.30
CA GLY A 54 -8.23 6.56 5.46
C GLY A 54 -9.19 6.83 6.63
N LYS A 55 -10.48 6.50 6.50
CA LYS A 55 -11.44 6.69 7.59
C LYS A 55 -11.17 5.75 8.75
N ILE A 56 -11.21 6.30 9.97
CA ILE A 56 -10.93 5.58 11.20
C ILE A 56 -12.25 5.24 11.90
N TYR A 57 -12.40 3.97 12.28
CA TYR A 57 -13.48 3.44 13.09
C TYR A 57 -12.88 2.96 14.41
N THR A 58 -13.47 3.33 15.54
CA THR A 58 -12.95 3.01 16.88
C THR A 58 -14.01 2.23 17.66
N TYR A 59 -13.57 1.20 18.38
CA TYR A 59 -14.44 0.28 19.12
C TYR A 59 -13.94 0.16 20.57
N THR A 60 -14.89 0.04 21.49
CA THR A 60 -14.63 -0.03 22.94
C THR A 60 -14.34 -1.45 23.43
N ASP A 61 -14.72 -2.46 22.65
CA ASP A 61 -14.61 -3.86 23.01
C ASP A 61 -14.18 -4.72 21.81
N ARG A 62 -13.61 -5.88 22.14
CA ARG A 62 -13.07 -6.84 21.18
C ARG A 62 -14.16 -7.41 20.26
N GLN A 63 -15.33 -7.71 20.80
CA GLN A 63 -16.39 -8.41 20.06
C GLN A 63 -16.92 -7.53 18.92
N SER A 64 -17.22 -6.27 19.21
CA SER A 64 -17.64 -5.28 18.23
C SER A 64 -16.58 -5.05 17.15
N TYR A 65 -15.31 -4.97 17.58
CA TYR A 65 -14.18 -4.85 16.67
C TYR A 65 -14.04 -6.07 15.74
N GLU A 66 -14.05 -7.29 16.28
CA GLU A 66 -13.89 -8.51 15.49
C GLU A 66 -15.05 -8.70 14.50
N ALA A 67 -16.28 -8.35 14.90
CA ALA A 67 -17.43 -8.36 14.02
C ALA A 67 -17.25 -7.38 12.84
N ALA A 68 -16.86 -6.13 13.13
CA ALA A 68 -16.56 -5.15 12.09
C ALA A 68 -15.38 -5.57 11.21
N GLU A 69 -14.33 -6.13 11.79
CA GLU A 69 -13.17 -6.65 11.07
C GLU A 69 -13.57 -7.70 10.04
N GLN A 70 -14.50 -8.61 10.33
CA GLN A 70 -14.98 -9.56 9.32
C GLN A 70 -15.68 -8.86 8.15
N HIS A 71 -16.48 -7.83 8.41
CA HIS A 71 -17.13 -7.05 7.35
C HIS A 71 -16.11 -6.33 6.47
N PHE A 72 -15.09 -5.70 7.06
CA PHE A 72 -14.03 -5.03 6.31
C PHE A 72 -13.16 -6.02 5.54
N LYS A 73 -12.81 -7.16 6.13
CA LYS A 73 -12.09 -8.23 5.42
C LYS A 73 -12.87 -8.73 4.22
N ALA A 74 -14.19 -8.95 4.36
CA ALA A 74 -15.03 -9.33 3.23
C ALA A 74 -15.09 -8.25 2.15
N LYS A 75 -15.14 -6.97 2.55
CA LYS A 75 -15.08 -5.80 1.64
C LYS A 75 -13.77 -5.74 0.87
N TRP A 76 -12.63 -5.98 1.54
CA TRP A 76 -11.29 -5.91 0.94
C TRP A 76 -10.82 -7.21 0.31
N ALA A 77 -11.59 -8.28 0.44
CA ALA A 77 -11.23 -9.60 -0.03
C ALA A 77 -10.70 -9.54 -1.46
N ILE A 78 -9.57 -10.21 -1.68
CA ILE A 78 -8.88 -10.17 -2.96
C ILE A 78 -9.77 -10.84 -4.01
N ALA A 79 -10.45 -10.04 -4.85
CA ALA A 79 -11.00 -10.54 -6.09
C ALA A 79 -9.81 -10.96 -6.96
N ALA A 80 -9.66 -12.26 -7.22
CA ALA A 80 -8.65 -12.81 -8.11
C ALA A 80 -8.93 -12.40 -9.57
N LYS A 81 -8.81 -11.12 -9.91
CA LYS A 81 -8.73 -10.66 -11.30
C LYS A 81 -7.29 -10.79 -11.77
N LYS A 82 -7.11 -11.27 -13.01
CA LYS A 82 -5.83 -11.36 -13.73
C LYS A 82 -5.01 -10.08 -13.51
N VAL A 83 -3.82 -10.20 -12.94
CA VAL A 83 -2.88 -9.07 -12.82
C VAL A 83 -1.66 -9.35 -13.67
N VAL A 84 -1.34 -8.39 -14.53
CA VAL A 84 -0.07 -8.30 -15.27
C VAL A 84 0.81 -7.34 -14.47
N GLY A 85 1.97 -7.82 -14.01
CA GLY A 85 2.89 -7.05 -13.16
C GLY A 85 2.71 -7.36 -11.67
N THR A 86 3.68 -8.05 -11.08
CA THR A 86 3.68 -8.44 -9.66
C THR A 86 4.74 -7.60 -8.95
N LEU A 87 4.34 -6.73 -8.02
CA LEU A 87 5.29 -6.03 -7.16
C LEU A 87 5.35 -6.71 -5.80
N ALA A 88 6.51 -6.68 -5.13
CA ALA A 88 6.66 -7.25 -3.79
C ALA A 88 5.64 -6.66 -2.78
N SER A 89 5.33 -5.37 -2.95
CA SER A 89 4.30 -4.62 -2.20
C SER A 89 2.88 -5.15 -2.36
N ASP A 90 2.60 -5.95 -3.38
CA ASP A 90 1.28 -6.56 -3.55
C ASP A 90 1.05 -7.63 -2.49
N TYR A 91 2.09 -8.34 -2.07
CA TYR A 91 1.97 -9.55 -1.26
C TYR A 91 2.67 -9.46 0.08
N ALA A 92 3.05 -8.26 0.53
CA ALA A 92 3.64 -8.09 1.84
C ALA A 92 3.39 -6.69 2.43
N THR A 93 3.26 -6.67 3.75
CA THR A 93 3.26 -5.45 4.54
C THR A 93 4.66 -5.18 5.04
N GLU A 94 5.09 -3.93 4.98
CA GLU A 94 6.38 -3.46 5.50
C GLU A 94 6.12 -2.63 6.76
N SER A 95 6.79 -2.98 7.86
CA SER A 95 6.78 -2.24 9.13
C SER A 95 8.12 -1.56 9.33
N TYR A 96 8.12 -0.35 9.90
CA TYR A 96 9.32 0.47 10.05
C TYR A 96 9.46 1.03 11.45
N GLU A 97 10.72 1.16 11.89
CA GLU A 97 11.14 1.68 13.19
C GLU A 97 10.73 3.13 13.43
N HIS A 98 10.80 3.98 12.40
CA HIS A 98 10.56 5.40 12.56
C HIS A 98 9.39 5.88 11.73
N ARG A 99 8.90 7.06 12.08
CA ARG A 99 7.91 7.78 11.26
C ARG A 99 8.46 8.02 9.85
N GLY A 100 7.56 8.12 8.88
CA GLY A 100 7.93 8.38 7.49
C GLY A 100 8.72 7.24 6.84
N PHE A 101 8.57 6.01 7.34
CA PHE A 101 9.21 4.79 6.80
C PHE A 101 10.74 4.79 6.94
N GLY A 102 11.26 5.42 7.99
CA GLY A 102 12.69 5.44 8.32
C GLY A 102 13.11 4.32 9.27
N GLY A 103 14.43 4.23 9.51
CA GLY A 103 15.04 3.24 10.40
C GLY A 103 15.06 1.83 9.80
N TRP A 104 15.10 0.80 10.66
CA TRP A 104 15.01 -0.58 10.17
C TRP A 104 13.61 -0.88 9.61
N SER A 105 13.53 -1.89 8.74
CA SER A 105 12.26 -2.38 8.19
C SER A 105 12.11 -3.90 8.34
N TYR A 106 10.89 -4.38 8.51
CA TYR A 106 10.56 -5.80 8.50
C TYR A 106 9.33 -6.09 7.62
N THR A 107 9.41 -7.17 6.85
CA THR A 107 8.39 -7.54 5.86
C THR A 107 7.60 -8.76 6.33
N THR A 108 6.29 -8.60 6.49
CA THR A 108 5.36 -9.71 6.79
C THR A 108 4.56 -10.05 5.53
N PRO A 109 4.72 -11.26 4.95
CA PRO A 109 3.96 -11.65 3.76
C PRO A 109 2.47 -11.87 4.03
N VAL A 110 1.67 -11.74 2.98
CA VAL A 110 0.22 -12.03 3.02
C VAL A 110 -0.04 -13.49 3.38
N GLY A 111 -0.91 -13.70 4.37
CA GLY A 111 -1.23 -14.98 4.96
C GLY A 111 -0.30 -15.41 6.10
N TYR A 112 0.61 -14.54 6.55
CA TYR A 112 1.53 -14.81 7.66
C TYR A 112 1.31 -13.84 8.81
N SER A 113 1.78 -14.29 9.98
CA SER A 113 1.87 -13.48 11.19
C SER A 113 3.30 -13.40 11.67
N THR A 114 3.68 -12.24 12.20
CA THR A 114 4.97 -11.98 12.83
C THR A 114 4.73 -11.59 14.29
N ASN A 115 5.49 -12.20 15.18
CA ASN A 115 5.52 -11.92 16.62
C ASN A 115 6.90 -11.38 16.98
N PHE A 116 6.94 -10.18 17.55
CA PHE A 116 8.15 -9.46 17.89
C PHE A 116 8.54 -9.55 19.37
N ASN A 117 7.73 -10.15 20.27
CA ASN A 117 7.89 -10.11 21.74
C ASN A 117 9.29 -10.46 22.30
N ASN A 118 10.14 -11.15 21.54
CA ASN A 118 11.50 -11.52 21.94
C ASN A 118 12.56 -11.10 20.91
N SER A 119 12.30 -9.99 20.20
CA SER A 119 13.17 -9.47 19.16
C SER A 119 13.47 -8.00 19.40
N LYS A 120 14.54 -7.50 18.77
CA LYS A 120 14.89 -6.07 18.75
C LYS A 120 13.85 -5.17 18.06
N TYR A 121 12.82 -5.75 17.46
CA TYR A 121 11.76 -5.06 16.73
C TYR A 121 10.51 -4.82 17.59
N ASN A 122 10.48 -5.38 18.80
CA ASN A 122 9.36 -5.24 19.72
C ASN A 122 9.21 -3.79 20.15
N ASP A 123 8.00 -3.24 20.12
CA ASP A 123 7.71 -1.89 20.64
C ASP A 123 8.46 -0.79 19.90
N GLU A 124 8.77 -0.98 18.61
CA GLU A 124 9.56 -0.03 17.83
C GLU A 124 8.83 0.38 16.53
N ILE A 125 7.67 -0.20 16.21
CA ILE A 125 7.00 0.12 14.94
C ILE A 125 6.30 1.48 15.03
N SER A 126 6.74 2.40 14.18
CA SER A 126 6.22 3.77 14.07
C SER A 126 5.44 4.03 12.78
N SER A 127 5.73 3.30 11.69
CA SER A 127 5.06 3.49 10.39
C SER A 127 4.95 2.18 9.60
N ILE A 128 3.94 2.10 8.71
CA ILE A 128 3.57 0.85 8.03
C ILE A 128 3.14 1.14 6.59
N LYS A 129 3.57 0.28 5.66
CA LYS A 129 3.01 0.23 4.31
C LYS A 129 2.28 -1.10 4.10
N THR A 130 0.95 -1.07 3.98
CA THR A 130 0.14 -2.31 3.93
C THR A 130 0.14 -2.95 2.55
N ALA A 131 0.14 -4.28 2.52
CA ALA A 131 0.08 -5.06 1.29
C ALA A 131 -1.14 -4.67 0.43
N ARG A 132 -0.95 -4.50 -0.89
CA ARG A 132 -2.07 -4.14 -1.79
C ARG A 132 -3.03 -5.29 -2.09
N ARG A 133 -2.57 -6.54 -2.02
CA ARG A 133 -3.38 -7.75 -2.23
C ARG A 133 -3.44 -8.52 -0.92
N SER A 134 -4.20 -7.96 0.03
CA SER A 134 -4.51 -8.56 1.31
C SER A 134 -5.96 -8.25 1.66
N SER A 135 -6.54 -9.01 2.58
CA SER A 135 -7.79 -8.62 3.25
C SER A 135 -7.54 -7.74 4.47
N GLY A 136 -6.42 -7.03 4.51
CA GLY A 136 -6.03 -6.12 5.59
C GLY A 136 -4.84 -6.59 6.42
N THR A 137 -4.26 -5.64 7.16
CA THR A 137 -3.14 -5.83 8.07
C THR A 137 -3.58 -5.50 9.48
N LYS A 138 -3.64 -6.50 10.36
CA LYS A 138 -3.86 -6.32 11.79
C LYS A 138 -2.54 -6.15 12.52
N VAL A 139 -2.45 -5.12 13.35
CA VAL A 139 -1.38 -4.96 14.33
C VAL A 139 -1.94 -5.00 15.73
N CYS A 140 -1.22 -5.58 16.68
CA CYS A 140 -1.66 -5.63 18.05
C CYS A 140 -0.58 -5.23 19.03
N TYR A 141 -1.06 -4.73 20.18
CA TYR A 141 -0.27 -4.25 21.29
C TYR A 141 0.67 -5.30 21.88
N HIS A 142 1.68 -4.82 22.58
CA HIS A 142 2.67 -5.65 23.27
C HIS A 142 2.21 -6.28 24.58
N LYS A 143 1.21 -5.67 25.22
CA LYS A 143 0.71 -6.03 26.54
C LYS A 143 -0.62 -6.78 26.43
N ASN A 144 -1.09 -7.29 27.58
CA ASN A 144 -2.41 -7.89 27.74
C ASN A 144 -2.67 -9.09 26.80
N GLY A 145 -1.64 -9.86 26.46
CA GLY A 145 -1.77 -11.01 25.58
C GLY A 145 -1.95 -10.66 24.10
N GLY A 146 -1.55 -9.44 23.69
CA GLY A 146 -1.66 -9.00 22.30
C GLY A 146 -2.88 -8.13 22.04
N GLU A 147 -3.30 -7.29 22.99
CA GLU A 147 -4.53 -6.50 22.90
C GLU A 147 -4.35 -5.07 23.46
N PRO A 148 -5.04 -4.06 22.90
CA PRO A 148 -5.99 -4.12 21.77
C PRO A 148 -5.29 -4.28 20.41
N CYS A 149 -6.10 -4.46 19.35
CA CYS A 149 -5.64 -4.51 17.97
C CYS A 149 -6.17 -3.35 17.11
N LYS A 150 -5.38 -2.98 16.09
CA LYS A 150 -5.73 -2.04 15.03
C LYS A 150 -5.57 -2.73 13.67
N THR A 151 -6.58 -2.64 12.81
CA THR A 151 -6.52 -3.20 11.45
C THR A 151 -6.53 -2.10 10.42
N PHE A 152 -5.60 -2.18 9.47
CA PHE A 152 -5.46 -1.28 8.34
C PHE A 152 -5.92 -1.97 7.06
N GLY A 153 -6.63 -1.22 6.21
CA GLY A 153 -6.99 -1.64 4.86
C GLY A 153 -5.74 -1.87 3.97
N PRO A 154 -5.90 -2.61 2.86
CA PRO A 154 -4.81 -2.83 1.91
C PRO A 154 -4.38 -1.55 1.18
N GLY A 155 -3.12 -1.49 0.79
CA GLY A 155 -2.58 -0.42 -0.07
C GLY A 155 -2.52 0.96 0.55
N LEU A 156 -2.26 1.04 1.86
CA LEU A 156 -2.08 2.28 2.61
C LEU A 156 -0.61 2.53 2.92
N ASP A 157 -0.21 3.80 2.84
CA ASP A 157 1.05 4.34 3.33
C ASP A 157 0.78 5.12 4.62
N ILE A 158 0.97 4.46 5.76
CA ILE A 158 0.74 5.02 7.09
C ILE A 158 2.07 5.55 7.61
N SER A 159 2.36 6.82 7.31
CA SER A 159 3.63 7.46 7.69
C SER A 159 3.80 7.59 9.21
N TYR A 160 2.71 7.47 9.96
CA TYR A 160 2.72 7.40 11.41
C TYR A 160 1.50 6.64 11.93
N VAL A 161 1.69 5.65 12.81
CA VAL A 161 0.59 4.80 13.32
C VAL A 161 -0.29 5.48 14.37
N GLY A 162 0.10 6.68 14.80
CA GLY A 162 -0.58 7.53 15.79
C GLY A 162 0.07 7.48 17.17
N ASN A 163 -0.09 8.56 17.94
CA ASN A 163 0.53 8.75 19.26
C ASN A 163 0.21 7.61 20.22
N GLY A 164 -0.99 7.05 20.14
CA GLY A 164 -1.40 5.94 20.99
C GLY A 164 -0.96 4.56 20.51
N TRP A 165 -0.19 4.43 19.45
CA TRP A 165 0.22 3.13 18.88
C TRP A 165 1.72 3.06 18.57
N ASN A 166 2.34 4.22 18.43
CA ASN A 166 3.76 4.34 18.20
C ASN A 166 4.55 3.60 19.28
N ASP A 167 5.47 2.74 18.85
CA ASP A 167 6.36 2.03 19.76
C ASP A 167 5.60 1.14 20.77
N GLN A 168 4.44 0.60 20.37
CA GLN A 168 3.62 -0.30 21.20
C GLN A 168 3.23 -1.61 20.49
N ILE A 169 3.63 -1.79 19.23
CA ILE A 169 3.21 -2.91 18.38
C ILE A 169 4.19 -4.07 18.51
N SER A 170 3.66 -5.26 18.74
CA SER A 170 4.45 -6.50 18.81
C SER A 170 3.97 -7.60 17.88
N TYR A 171 2.74 -7.49 17.39
CA TYR A 171 2.16 -8.50 16.51
C TYR A 171 1.70 -7.86 15.24
N VAL A 172 2.04 -8.47 14.11
CA VAL A 172 1.57 -8.07 12.78
C VAL A 172 1.01 -9.31 12.10
N ASN A 173 -0.23 -9.25 11.63
CA ASN A 173 -0.89 -10.30 10.87
C ASN A 173 -1.42 -9.73 9.57
N VAL A 174 -1.01 -10.31 8.44
CA VAL A 174 -1.45 -9.86 7.12
C VAL A 174 -2.40 -10.89 6.56
N TYR A 175 -3.66 -10.52 6.38
CA TYR A 175 -4.71 -11.44 5.95
C TYR A 175 -4.68 -11.69 4.44
N ARG A 176 -5.03 -12.93 4.05
CA ARG A 176 -5.33 -13.26 2.64
C ARG A 176 -6.67 -12.68 2.22
#